data_AF-A0A1Q6CH27-F1
#
_entry.id   AF-A0A1Q6CH27-F1
#
_cell.length_a   1.000
_cell.length_b   1.000
_cell.length_c   1.000
_cell.angle_alpha   90.00
_cell.angle_beta   90.00
_cell.angle_gamma   90.00
#
_symmetry.space_group_name_H-M   'P 1'
#
loop_
_entity.id
_entity.type
_entity.pdbx_description
1 polymer ?
#
loop_
_entity_poly.entity_id
_entity_poly.type
_entity_poly.pdbx_seq_one_letter_code
_entity_poly.pdbx_strand_id
1 'polypeptide(L)'
;MVKHLITEAPFAYRFTCWFCGEPTNKTFSFPQHSHYVPDCVHPPITLYTCAECLRWANTAHVDNVWQVRFVVKKALIKHYKKHLAIGINWTKKSLEESGFELGNFASFQRSAWMMYEIARDRVNFSGWPLEVNGKTLDASSAFLTQPFWFDGVEYPSIEQAINQYAENFSLNKHYLKQVLSVVGKEKFSLAIRFCRVQVGATPQERAYALRMLSVDYTK
;
A
#
# COMPACT_ATOMS: atom_id res chain seq x y z
N MET A 1 -21.16 -22.82 17.43
CA MET A 1 -21.16 -21.72 16.44
C MET A 1 -20.48 -20.53 17.13
N VAL A 2 -19.40 -19.99 16.56
CA VAL A 2 -18.69 -18.85 17.16
C VAL A 2 -19.58 -17.61 17.01
N LYS A 3 -19.89 -16.91 18.10
CA LYS A 3 -20.68 -15.67 18.06
C LYS A 3 -19.75 -14.49 17.84
N HIS A 4 -19.88 -13.80 16.71
CA HIS A 4 -19.14 -12.57 16.42
C HIS A 4 -19.83 -11.34 17.00
N LEU A 5 -19.02 -10.42 17.52
CA LEU A 5 -19.45 -9.13 18.04
C LEU A 5 -19.31 -8.06 16.95
N ILE A 6 -20.36 -7.30 16.68
CA ILE A 6 -20.29 -6.20 15.70
C ILE A 6 -19.46 -5.08 16.30
N THR A 7 -18.47 -4.58 15.57
CA THR A 7 -17.67 -3.45 16.03
C THR A 7 -18.43 -2.14 15.96
N GLU A 8 -18.22 -1.32 16.97
CA GLU A 8 -18.75 0.03 17.07
C GLU A 8 -17.90 0.94 16.18
N ALA A 9 -18.51 1.46 15.10
CA ALA A 9 -17.86 2.45 14.24
C ALA A 9 -18.13 3.86 14.81
N PRO A 10 -17.08 4.72 14.96
CA PRO A 10 -17.29 6.12 15.30
C PRO A 10 -18.24 6.79 14.30
N PHE A 11 -18.96 7.82 14.74
CA PHE A 11 -20.02 8.46 13.93
C PHE A 11 -19.56 8.83 12.51
N ALA A 12 -18.34 9.37 12.38
CA ALA A 12 -17.75 9.78 11.11
C ALA A 12 -17.44 8.64 10.12
N TYR A 13 -17.41 7.39 10.59
CA TYR A 13 -17.04 6.19 9.82
C TYR A 13 -18.15 5.14 9.76
N ARG A 14 -19.39 5.53 10.08
CA ARG A 14 -20.54 4.63 9.95
C ARG A 14 -20.76 4.28 8.48
N PHE A 15 -21.02 2.99 8.24
CA PHE A 15 -21.20 2.45 6.89
C PHE A 15 -20.00 2.70 5.98
N THR A 16 -18.81 2.83 6.55
CA THR A 16 -17.56 2.92 5.81
C THR A 16 -16.91 1.53 5.80
N CYS A 17 -16.02 1.27 4.85
CA CYS A 17 -15.18 0.06 4.82
C CYS A 17 -13.95 0.24 5.70
N TRP A 18 -13.75 -0.65 6.68
CA TRP A 18 -12.64 -0.51 7.64
C TRP A 18 -11.28 -0.54 6.97
N PHE A 19 -11.16 -1.30 5.87
CA PHE A 19 -9.91 -1.44 5.13
C PHE A 19 -9.54 -0.24 4.25
N CYS A 20 -10.50 0.43 3.59
CA CYS A 20 -10.19 1.41 2.53
C CYS A 20 -11.02 2.70 2.54
N GLY A 21 -11.95 2.88 3.48
CA GLY A 21 -12.69 4.15 3.58
C GLY A 21 -13.88 4.28 2.61
N GLU A 22 -14.14 3.27 1.76
CA GLU A 22 -15.27 3.28 0.83
C GLU A 22 -16.62 3.08 1.54
N PRO A 23 -17.70 3.78 1.18
CA PRO A 23 -19.04 3.49 1.70
C PRO A 23 -19.46 2.03 1.45
N THR A 24 -20.22 1.44 2.38
CA THR A 24 -20.61 0.04 2.31
C THR A 24 -21.80 -0.33 3.19
N ASN A 25 -22.52 -1.36 2.77
CA ASN A 25 -23.52 -2.10 3.55
C ASN A 25 -23.12 -3.55 3.82
N LYS A 26 -21.90 -3.96 3.43
CA LYS A 26 -21.40 -5.33 3.62
C LYS A 26 -20.56 -5.44 4.88
N THR A 27 -20.45 -6.67 5.37
CA THR A 27 -19.70 -7.00 6.58
C THR A 27 -18.71 -8.13 6.35
N PHE A 28 -17.67 -8.17 7.18
CA PHE A 28 -16.64 -9.20 7.23
C PHE A 28 -16.49 -9.68 8.66
N SER A 29 -16.50 -11.00 8.88
CA SER A 29 -16.38 -11.61 10.20
C SER A 29 -15.03 -12.31 10.35
N PHE A 30 -14.34 -12.06 11.46
CA PHE A 30 -13.06 -12.68 11.81
C PHE A 30 -13.10 -13.25 13.24
N PRO A 31 -12.56 -14.44 13.51
CA PRO A 31 -12.02 -15.41 12.55
C PRO A 31 -13.06 -15.92 11.57
N GLN A 32 -12.60 -16.38 10.40
CA GLN A 32 -13.46 -16.96 9.37
C GLN A 32 -13.76 -18.43 9.69
N HIS A 33 -14.93 -18.92 9.31
CA HIS A 33 -15.25 -20.35 9.46
C HIS A 33 -14.30 -21.27 8.69
N SER A 34 -13.76 -20.80 7.57
CA SER A 34 -12.81 -21.50 6.70
C SER A 34 -11.39 -21.57 7.25
N HIS A 35 -11.06 -20.82 8.30
CA HIS A 35 -9.70 -20.73 8.82
C HIS A 35 -9.72 -20.76 10.35
N TYR A 36 -9.25 -21.87 10.92
CA TYR A 36 -9.14 -22.04 12.36
C TYR A 36 -7.95 -21.24 12.90
N VAL A 37 -8.22 -20.34 13.84
CA VAL A 37 -7.23 -19.49 14.52
C VAL A 37 -7.31 -19.77 16.02
N PRO A 38 -6.45 -20.64 16.58
CA PRO A 38 -6.54 -21.05 17.98
C PRO A 38 -6.24 -19.90 18.95
N ASP A 39 -5.24 -19.07 18.65
CA ASP A 39 -4.72 -18.04 19.56
C ASP A 39 -5.08 -16.63 19.06
N CYS A 40 -6.37 -16.40 18.76
CA CYS A 40 -6.82 -15.08 18.34
C CYS A 40 -6.71 -14.08 19.50
N VAL A 41 -5.90 -13.03 19.32
CA VAL A 41 -5.61 -12.01 20.34
C VAL A 41 -6.79 -11.07 20.66
N HIS A 42 -7.92 -11.23 19.95
CA HIS A 42 -9.11 -10.42 20.13
C HIS A 42 -10.37 -11.31 20.03
N PRO A 43 -11.51 -10.89 20.59
CA PRO A 43 -12.75 -11.65 20.44
C PRO A 43 -13.16 -11.75 18.96
N PRO A 44 -13.94 -12.77 18.57
CA PRO A 44 -14.53 -12.83 17.24
C PRO A 44 -15.37 -11.57 16.96
N ILE A 45 -15.08 -10.89 15.86
CA ILE A 45 -15.69 -9.61 15.50
C ILE A 45 -16.24 -9.58 14.08
N THR A 46 -17.18 -8.66 13.84
CA THR A 46 -17.72 -8.34 12.53
C THR A 46 -17.49 -6.85 12.24
N LEU A 47 -16.83 -6.57 11.11
CA LEU A 47 -16.48 -5.24 10.61
C LEU A 47 -17.31 -4.87 9.38
N TYR A 48 -17.51 -3.58 9.14
CA TYR A 48 -17.99 -3.10 7.83
C TYR A 48 -16.86 -3.13 6.80
N THR A 49 -17.16 -3.62 5.58
CA THR A 49 -16.19 -3.74 4.49
C THR A 49 -16.86 -3.52 3.13
N CYS A 50 -16.17 -2.98 2.13
CA CYS A 50 -16.72 -2.89 0.76
C CYS A 50 -16.60 -4.23 0.03
N ALA A 51 -17.27 -4.37 -1.12
CA ALA A 51 -17.27 -5.60 -1.91
C ALA A 51 -15.87 -6.04 -2.37
N GLU A 52 -15.01 -5.07 -2.71
CA GLU A 52 -13.63 -5.33 -3.15
C GLU A 52 -12.77 -5.85 -2.00
N CYS A 53 -12.75 -5.12 -0.88
CA CYS A 53 -11.98 -5.52 0.30
C CYS A 53 -12.46 -6.83 0.90
N LEU A 54 -13.77 -7.13 0.85
CA LEU A 54 -14.32 -8.41 1.30
C LEU A 54 -13.72 -9.59 0.53
N ARG A 55 -13.56 -9.48 -0.79
CA ARG A 55 -12.99 -10.57 -1.61
C ARG A 55 -11.58 -10.92 -1.18
N TRP A 56 -10.74 -9.91 -0.92
CA TRP A 56 -9.36 -10.15 -0.49
C TRP A 56 -9.29 -10.58 0.98
N ALA A 57 -10.13 -9.99 1.85
CA ALA A 57 -10.20 -10.37 3.26
C ALA A 57 -10.53 -11.85 3.42
N ASN A 58 -11.47 -12.38 2.62
CA ASN A 58 -11.86 -13.79 2.62
C ASN A 58 -10.75 -14.75 2.14
N THR A 59 -9.67 -14.25 1.55
CA THR A 59 -8.51 -15.07 1.15
C THR A 59 -7.37 -15.03 2.17
N ALA A 60 -7.50 -14.26 3.25
CA ALA A 60 -6.47 -14.11 4.25
C ALA A 60 -6.45 -15.30 5.23
N HIS A 61 -5.34 -16.05 5.22
CA HIS A 61 -5.01 -17.07 6.21
C HIS A 61 -3.98 -16.50 7.18
N VAL A 62 -4.47 -15.85 8.23
CA VAL A 62 -3.69 -15.06 9.20
C VAL A 62 -4.35 -15.12 10.58
N ASP A 63 -3.60 -14.73 11.61
CA ASP A 63 -3.96 -15.01 13.01
C ASP A 63 -4.79 -13.89 13.68
N ASN A 64 -4.87 -12.71 13.06
CA ASN A 64 -5.68 -11.61 13.57
C ASN A 64 -6.19 -10.68 12.49
N VAL A 65 -7.21 -9.88 12.83
CA VAL A 65 -7.87 -8.95 11.89
C VAL A 65 -6.94 -7.86 11.34
N TRP A 66 -5.92 -7.45 12.10
CA TRP A 66 -4.96 -6.45 11.65
C TRP A 66 -4.00 -7.00 10.59
N GLN A 67 -3.66 -8.28 10.64
CA GLN A 67 -2.97 -8.96 9.55
C GLN A 67 -3.87 -9.09 8.31
N VAL A 68 -5.19 -9.27 8.47
CA VAL A 68 -6.12 -9.20 7.33
C VAL A 68 -6.04 -7.83 6.65
N ARG A 69 -5.94 -6.74 7.43
CA ARG A 69 -5.74 -5.39 6.89
C ARG A 69 -4.51 -5.31 5.99
N PHE A 70 -3.40 -5.89 6.44
CA PHE A 70 -2.16 -5.93 5.68
C PHE A 70 -2.30 -6.68 4.35
N VAL A 71 -3.01 -7.82 4.35
CA VAL A 71 -3.34 -8.58 3.13
C VAL A 71 -4.19 -7.74 2.18
N VAL A 72 -5.25 -7.12 2.69
CA VAL A 72 -6.15 -6.26 1.90
C VAL A 72 -5.40 -5.06 1.34
N LYS A 73 -4.52 -4.41 2.11
CA LYS A 73 -3.72 -3.26 1.65
C LYS A 73 -2.76 -3.62 0.52
N LYS A 74 -2.09 -4.78 0.60
CA LYS A 74 -1.29 -5.32 -0.51
C LYS A 74 -2.14 -5.55 -1.76
N ALA A 75 -3.34 -6.09 -1.60
CA ALA A 75 -4.25 -6.33 -2.71
C ALA A 75 -4.76 -5.02 -3.34
N LEU A 76 -5.08 -4.01 -2.52
CA LEU A 76 -5.45 -2.66 -2.99
C LEU A 76 -4.33 -2.02 -3.81
N ILE A 77 -3.09 -2.05 -3.31
CA ILE A 77 -1.92 -1.50 -4.02
C ILE A 77 -1.72 -2.22 -5.37
N LYS A 78 -1.88 -3.54 -5.40
CA LYS A 78 -1.81 -4.32 -6.64
C LYS A 78 -2.93 -3.96 -7.60
N HIS A 79 -4.16 -3.83 -7.10
CA HIS A 79 -5.35 -3.53 -7.88
C HIS A 79 -5.28 -2.13 -8.50
N TYR A 80 -4.97 -1.11 -7.69
CA TYR A 80 -4.86 0.29 -8.11
C TYR A 80 -3.49 0.67 -8.69
N LYS A 81 -2.61 -0.30 -8.96
CA LYS A 81 -1.24 -0.06 -9.44
C LYS A 81 -1.17 0.98 -10.56
N LYS A 82 -2.02 0.86 -11.57
CA LYS A 82 -2.04 1.78 -12.72
C LYS A 82 -2.40 3.23 -12.33
N HIS A 83 -3.30 3.39 -11.37
CA HIS A 83 -3.71 4.70 -10.87
C HIS A 83 -2.65 5.29 -9.95
N LEU A 84 -2.03 4.48 -9.10
CA LEU A 84 -0.89 4.91 -8.26
C LEU A 84 0.31 5.33 -9.09
N ALA A 85 0.57 4.66 -10.22
CA ALA A 85 1.63 5.01 -11.15
C ALA A 85 1.48 6.42 -11.73
N ILE A 86 0.29 7.00 -11.76
CA ILE A 86 0.10 8.39 -12.19
C ILE A 86 0.85 9.34 -11.25
N GLY A 87 0.72 9.19 -9.93
CA GLY A 87 1.46 9.99 -8.95
C GLY A 87 2.96 9.72 -8.90
N ILE A 88 3.40 8.53 -9.36
CA ILE A 88 4.83 8.22 -9.50
C ILE A 88 5.45 8.96 -10.69
N ASN A 89 4.70 9.09 -11.78
CA ASN A 89 5.22 9.64 -13.04
C ASN A 89 4.93 11.14 -13.21
N TRP A 90 3.90 11.65 -12.53
CA TRP A 90 3.39 13.01 -12.74
C TRP A 90 3.12 13.71 -11.42
N THR A 91 3.36 15.01 -11.41
CA THR A 91 2.71 15.93 -10.48
C THR A 91 1.37 16.38 -11.07
N LYS A 92 0.45 16.89 -10.24
CA LYS A 92 -0.81 17.48 -10.73
C LYS A 92 -0.56 18.51 -11.82
N LYS A 93 0.35 19.46 -11.54
CA LYS A 93 0.74 20.53 -12.45
C LYS A 93 1.33 19.99 -13.76
N SER A 94 2.32 19.09 -13.68
CA SER A 94 2.95 18.56 -14.89
C SER A 94 2.01 17.70 -15.74
N LEU A 95 0.98 17.10 -15.14
CA LEU A 95 -0.08 16.40 -15.86
C LEU A 95 -1.04 17.39 -16.53
N GLU A 96 -1.43 18.45 -15.85
CA GLU A 96 -2.25 19.54 -16.41
C GLU A 96 -1.51 20.27 -17.56
N GLU A 97 -0.20 20.42 -17.49
CA GLU A 97 0.63 21.08 -18.51
C GLU A 97 1.16 20.12 -19.60
N SER A 98 0.78 18.84 -19.57
CA SER A 98 1.32 17.81 -20.48
C SER A 98 0.86 17.91 -21.94
N GLY A 99 -0.09 18.79 -22.26
CA GLY A 99 -0.56 19.04 -23.63
C GLY A 99 -1.40 17.91 -24.23
N PHE A 100 -1.97 17.02 -23.41
CA PHE A 100 -2.85 15.93 -23.84
C PHE A 100 -4.26 16.39 -24.28
N GLU A 101 -4.43 17.66 -24.64
CA GLU A 101 -5.73 18.33 -24.83
C GLU A 101 -6.52 17.86 -26.07
N LEU A 102 -5.89 17.08 -26.96
CA LEU A 102 -6.48 16.63 -28.22
C LEU A 102 -6.70 15.10 -28.25
N GLY A 103 -7.82 14.69 -28.85
CA GLY A 103 -8.16 13.29 -29.12
C GLY A 103 -8.43 12.46 -27.86
N ASN A 104 -8.11 11.16 -27.92
CA ASN A 104 -8.42 10.18 -26.86
C ASN A 104 -7.64 10.41 -25.55
N PHE A 105 -6.65 11.31 -25.53
CA PHE A 105 -5.85 11.62 -24.34
C PHE A 105 -6.41 12.80 -23.52
N ALA A 106 -7.35 13.58 -24.08
CA ALA A 106 -7.96 14.70 -23.37
C ALA A 106 -8.81 14.24 -22.17
N SER A 107 -9.49 13.10 -22.31
CA SER A 107 -10.22 12.48 -21.21
C SER A 107 -9.29 11.91 -20.14
N PHE A 108 -8.12 11.38 -20.54
CA PHE A 108 -7.10 10.91 -19.61
C PHE A 108 -6.59 12.05 -18.73
N GLN A 109 -6.19 13.19 -19.31
CA GLN A 109 -5.72 14.35 -18.57
C GLN A 109 -6.73 14.85 -17.52
N ARG A 110 -8.02 14.90 -17.89
CA ARG A 110 -9.10 15.41 -17.01
C ARG A 110 -9.32 14.58 -15.76
N SER A 111 -9.23 13.25 -15.84
CA SER A 111 -9.59 12.36 -14.72
C SER A 111 -8.40 11.61 -14.12
N ALA A 112 -7.23 11.58 -14.76
CA ALA A 112 -6.08 10.81 -14.30
C ALA A 112 -5.67 11.19 -12.87
N TRP A 113 -5.57 12.48 -12.57
CA TRP A 113 -5.20 12.94 -11.23
C TRP A 113 -6.26 12.56 -10.18
N MET A 114 -7.55 12.75 -10.50
CA MET A 114 -8.65 12.33 -9.64
C MET A 114 -8.61 10.82 -9.35
N MET A 115 -8.32 10.01 -10.38
CA MET A 115 -8.20 8.56 -10.19
C MET A 115 -6.99 8.19 -9.31
N TYR A 116 -5.88 8.92 -9.42
CA TYR A 116 -4.75 8.77 -8.50
C TYR A 116 -5.14 9.11 -7.06
N GLU A 117 -5.84 10.24 -6.84
CA GLU A 117 -6.26 10.67 -5.51
C GLU A 117 -7.18 9.63 -4.86
N ILE A 118 -8.20 9.14 -5.59
CA ILE A 118 -9.08 8.07 -5.10
C ILE A 118 -8.27 6.82 -4.73
N ALA A 119 -7.38 6.36 -5.61
CA ALA A 119 -6.55 5.19 -5.36
C ALA A 119 -5.63 5.37 -4.14
N ARG A 120 -4.95 6.53 -4.05
CA ARG A 120 -4.06 6.90 -2.95
C ARG A 120 -4.82 6.92 -1.63
N ASP A 121 -5.96 7.60 -1.59
CA ASP A 121 -6.72 7.80 -0.37
C ASP A 121 -7.28 6.47 0.14
N ARG A 122 -7.75 5.60 -0.77
CA ARG A 122 -8.19 4.25 -0.42
C ARG A 122 -7.07 3.36 0.11
N VAL A 123 -5.85 3.46 -0.44
CA VAL A 123 -4.67 2.70 0.04
C VAL A 123 -4.16 3.26 1.38
N ASN A 124 -4.18 4.57 1.53
CA ASN A 124 -3.66 5.27 2.71
C ASN A 124 -4.64 5.28 3.88
N PHE A 125 -5.91 4.95 3.66
CA PHE A 125 -6.88 4.88 4.73
C PHE A 125 -6.35 4.00 5.88
N SER A 126 -6.35 4.54 7.09
CA SER A 126 -5.79 3.88 8.28
C SER A 126 -6.80 3.01 9.03
N GLY A 127 -8.08 3.08 8.64
CA GLY A 127 -9.17 2.49 9.42
C GLY A 127 -9.53 3.38 10.60
N TRP A 128 -10.55 2.97 11.33
CA TRP A 128 -10.92 3.56 12.61
C TRP A 128 -10.58 2.59 13.75
N PRO A 129 -10.47 3.07 15.00
CA PRO A 129 -10.33 2.22 16.17
C PRO A 129 -11.40 1.12 16.20
N LEU A 130 -11.00 -0.11 16.49
CA LEU A 130 -11.94 -1.21 16.64
C LEU A 130 -12.46 -1.22 18.07
N GLU A 131 -13.74 -0.91 18.25
CA GLU A 131 -14.38 -0.88 19.57
C GLU A 131 -15.45 -1.97 19.66
N VAL A 132 -15.52 -2.62 20.81
CA VAL A 132 -16.52 -3.66 21.13
C VAL A 132 -16.97 -3.49 22.57
N ASN A 133 -18.28 -3.30 22.78
CA ASN A 133 -18.88 -3.03 24.09
C ASN A 133 -18.20 -1.85 24.80
N GLY A 134 -17.94 -0.76 24.06
CA GLY A 134 -17.24 0.42 24.58
C GLY A 134 -15.77 0.23 24.96
N LYS A 135 -15.13 -0.87 24.54
CA LYS A 135 -13.69 -1.12 24.76
C LYS A 135 -12.94 -1.18 23.44
N THR A 136 -11.85 -0.41 23.32
CA THR A 136 -10.95 -0.46 22.18
C THR A 136 -10.13 -1.75 22.19
N LEU A 137 -10.07 -2.44 21.05
CA LEU A 137 -9.23 -3.62 20.85
C LEU A 137 -7.78 -3.18 20.63
N ASP A 138 -6.86 -3.82 21.37
CA ASP A 138 -5.45 -3.48 21.29
C ASP A 138 -4.75 -4.13 20.09
N ALA A 139 -4.27 -3.30 19.17
CA ALA A 139 -3.52 -3.70 17.99
C ALA A 139 -2.02 -3.92 18.26
N SER A 140 -1.52 -3.58 19.45
CA SER A 140 -0.09 -3.62 19.78
C SER A 140 0.52 -5.02 19.72
N SER A 141 -0.31 -6.05 19.94
CA SER A 141 0.07 -7.46 19.83
C SER A 141 0.13 -7.97 18.39
N ALA A 142 -0.37 -7.18 17.41
CA ALA A 142 -0.29 -7.55 16.01
C ALA A 142 1.15 -7.31 15.51
N PHE A 143 1.88 -8.40 15.26
CA PHE A 143 3.17 -8.34 14.56
C PHE A 143 2.96 -7.85 13.11
N LEU A 144 2.98 -6.54 12.93
CA LEU A 144 2.91 -5.89 11.63
C LEU A 144 4.30 -5.36 11.26
N THR A 145 4.69 -5.52 10.00
CA THR A 145 5.87 -4.85 9.47
C THR A 145 5.66 -3.34 9.54
N GLN A 146 6.73 -2.59 9.84
CA GLN A 146 6.66 -1.13 9.85
C GLN A 146 6.24 -0.61 8.46
N PRO A 147 5.19 0.23 8.38
CA PRO A 147 4.79 0.85 7.14
C PRO A 147 5.92 1.75 6.60
N PHE A 148 5.94 1.92 5.29
CA PHE A 148 6.92 2.76 4.61
C PHE A 148 6.20 3.83 3.79
N TRP A 149 6.36 5.09 4.18
CA TRP A 149 5.75 6.23 3.50
C TRP A 149 6.66 6.76 2.41
N PHE A 150 6.16 6.84 1.17
CA PHE A 150 6.93 7.40 0.06
C PHE A 150 6.00 7.97 -1.03
N ASP A 151 6.34 9.15 -1.57
CA ASP A 151 5.56 9.88 -2.58
C ASP A 151 4.04 9.91 -2.33
N GLY A 152 3.67 10.17 -1.07
CA GLY A 152 2.27 10.30 -0.65
C GLY A 152 1.49 8.99 -0.56
N VAL A 153 2.16 7.83 -0.63
CA VAL A 153 1.54 6.50 -0.46
C VAL A 153 2.17 5.77 0.74
N GLU A 154 1.34 5.20 1.60
CA GLU A 154 1.77 4.32 2.68
C GLU A 154 1.86 2.88 2.17
N TYR A 155 3.07 2.39 1.99
CA TYR A 155 3.32 1.00 1.63
C TYR A 155 3.34 0.12 2.89
N PRO A 156 2.85 -1.14 2.80
CA PRO A 156 2.91 -2.08 3.92
C PRO A 156 4.34 -2.38 4.39
N SER A 157 5.32 -2.24 3.48
CA SER A 157 6.75 -2.30 3.79
C SER A 157 7.57 -1.65 2.68
N ILE A 158 8.85 -1.37 2.95
CA ILE A 158 9.77 -0.87 1.92
C ILE A 158 9.89 -1.83 0.73
N GLU A 159 9.79 -3.14 0.95
CA GLU A 159 9.81 -4.15 -0.12
C GLU A 159 8.65 -3.95 -1.11
N GLN A 160 7.46 -3.56 -0.62
CA GLN A 160 6.31 -3.28 -1.49
C GLN A 160 6.54 -2.01 -2.32
N ALA A 161 7.14 -0.97 -1.73
CA ALA A 161 7.55 0.22 -2.49
C ALA A 161 8.59 -0.14 -3.56
N ILE A 162 9.62 -0.92 -3.21
CA ILE A 162 10.64 -1.40 -4.15
C ILE A 162 9.99 -2.13 -5.34
N ASN A 163 9.03 -3.03 -5.10
CA ASN A 163 8.33 -3.73 -6.18
C ASN A 163 7.62 -2.75 -7.11
N GLN A 164 6.85 -1.82 -6.55
CA GLN A 164 6.08 -0.86 -7.33
C GLN A 164 6.98 0.03 -8.19
N TYR A 165 8.04 0.58 -7.62
CA TYR A 165 8.95 1.46 -8.33
C TYR A 165 9.84 0.72 -9.33
N ALA A 166 10.29 -0.49 -8.99
CA ALA A 166 11.05 -1.31 -9.93
C ALA A 166 10.21 -1.71 -11.14
N GLU A 167 8.96 -2.08 -10.93
CA GLU A 167 8.04 -2.38 -12.04
C GLU A 167 7.67 -1.13 -12.85
N ASN A 168 7.41 0.02 -12.20
CA ASN A 168 7.03 1.26 -12.90
C ASN A 168 8.16 1.80 -13.78
N PHE A 169 9.41 1.75 -13.30
CA PHE A 169 10.57 2.30 -14.01
C PHE A 169 11.45 1.23 -14.68
N SER A 170 10.99 -0.03 -14.73
CA SER A 170 11.77 -1.17 -15.27
C SER A 170 13.16 -1.31 -14.65
N LEU A 171 13.28 -1.10 -13.34
CA LEU A 171 14.55 -1.18 -12.61
C LEU A 171 14.88 -2.62 -12.25
N ASN A 172 16.18 -2.93 -12.22
CA ASN A 172 16.63 -4.18 -11.62
C ASN A 172 16.40 -4.13 -10.10
N LYS A 173 15.44 -4.93 -9.62
CA LYS A 173 15.03 -4.98 -8.21
C LYS A 173 16.18 -5.33 -7.26
N HIS A 174 17.02 -6.30 -7.62
CA HIS A 174 18.17 -6.69 -6.79
C HIS A 174 19.16 -5.54 -6.68
N TYR A 175 19.46 -4.89 -7.80
CA TYR A 175 20.35 -3.74 -7.83
C TYR A 175 19.81 -2.58 -6.98
N LEU A 176 18.53 -2.25 -7.08
CA LEU A 176 17.90 -1.22 -6.24
C LEU A 176 18.04 -1.53 -4.75
N LYS A 177 17.90 -2.79 -4.33
CA LYS A 177 18.17 -3.19 -2.93
C LYS A 177 19.62 -2.97 -2.52
N GLN A 178 20.58 -3.27 -3.41
CA GLN A 178 21.99 -3.01 -3.15
C GLN A 178 22.27 -1.51 -3.01
N VAL A 179 21.73 -0.68 -3.90
CA VAL A 179 21.84 0.79 -3.78
C VAL A 179 21.27 1.27 -2.46
N LEU A 180 20.08 0.80 -2.07
CA LEU A 180 19.45 1.17 -0.80
C LEU A 180 20.25 0.71 0.43
N SER A 181 20.97 -0.41 0.35
CA SER A 181 21.87 -0.84 1.43
C SER A 181 23.07 0.09 1.61
N VAL A 182 23.46 0.83 0.58
CA VAL A 182 24.55 1.82 0.61
C VAL A 182 24.04 3.18 1.08
N VAL A 183 22.97 3.70 0.47
CA VAL A 183 22.50 5.08 0.73
C VAL A 183 21.49 5.19 1.88
N GLY A 184 20.96 4.06 2.35
CA GLY A 184 19.93 3.98 3.38
C GLY A 184 18.50 4.21 2.86
N LYS A 185 17.51 3.70 3.59
CA LYS A 185 16.08 3.79 3.24
C LYS A 185 15.57 5.24 3.17
N GLU A 186 16.14 6.15 3.96
CA GLU A 186 15.76 7.57 3.98
C GLU A 186 16.10 8.28 2.66
N LYS A 187 17.01 7.70 1.87
CA LYS A 187 17.40 8.21 0.55
C LYS A 187 16.73 7.44 -0.59
N PHE A 188 15.53 6.91 -0.37
CA PHE A 188 14.79 6.12 -1.36
C PHE A 188 14.64 6.82 -2.72
N SER A 189 14.25 8.10 -2.73
CA SER A 189 14.15 8.89 -3.97
C SER A 189 15.49 9.00 -4.72
N LEU A 190 16.61 9.12 -4.00
CA LEU A 190 17.93 9.13 -4.61
C LEU A 190 18.27 7.76 -5.21
N ALA A 191 18.02 6.67 -4.49
CA ALA A 191 18.26 5.32 -4.96
C ALA A 191 17.48 5.01 -6.25
N ILE A 192 16.21 5.45 -6.32
CA ILE A 192 15.39 5.34 -7.54
C ILE A 192 16.03 6.13 -8.69
N ARG A 193 16.35 7.41 -8.48
CA ARG A 193 16.97 8.25 -9.53
C ARG A 193 18.29 7.66 -10.03
N PHE A 194 19.14 7.18 -9.13
CA PHE A 194 20.40 6.54 -9.45
C PHE A 194 20.18 5.28 -10.31
N CYS A 195 19.26 4.40 -9.90
CA CYS A 195 18.95 3.19 -10.65
C CYS A 195 18.35 3.47 -12.04
N ARG A 196 17.58 4.55 -12.19
CA ARG A 196 16.97 4.95 -13.48
C ARG A 196 18.00 5.28 -14.55
N VAL A 197 19.14 5.86 -14.17
CA VAL A 197 20.26 6.14 -15.11
C VAL A 197 20.96 4.85 -15.55
N GLN A 198 20.80 3.76 -14.80
CA GLN A 198 21.44 2.46 -15.04
C GLN A 198 20.51 1.43 -15.73
N VAL A 199 19.37 1.90 -16.25
CA VAL A 199 18.48 1.07 -17.07
C VAL A 199 19.21 0.75 -18.38
N GLY A 200 19.33 -0.53 -18.71
CA GLY A 200 20.11 -1.01 -19.87
C GLY A 200 21.60 -1.26 -19.61
N ALA A 201 22.16 -0.76 -18.50
CA ALA A 201 23.57 -1.01 -18.15
C ALA A 201 23.86 -2.50 -17.90
N THR A 202 25.06 -2.91 -18.27
CA THR A 202 25.61 -4.25 -18.02
C THR A 202 25.85 -4.48 -16.52
N PRO A 203 25.96 -5.75 -16.06
CA PRO A 203 26.32 -6.04 -14.67
C PRO A 203 27.63 -5.36 -14.22
N GLN A 204 28.63 -5.27 -15.11
CA GLN A 204 29.93 -4.64 -14.83
C GLN A 204 29.80 -3.14 -14.62
N GLU A 205 29.07 -2.44 -15.50
CA GLU A 205 28.83 -0.99 -15.38
C GLU A 205 28.06 -0.67 -14.09
N ARG A 206 27.03 -1.46 -13.77
CA ARG A 206 26.27 -1.32 -12.52
C ARG A 206 27.14 -1.52 -11.28
N ALA A 207 28.02 -2.52 -11.31
CA ALA A 207 28.95 -2.79 -10.21
C ALA A 207 29.96 -1.63 -10.04
N TYR A 208 30.48 -1.09 -11.14
CA TYR A 208 31.35 0.08 -11.12
C TYR A 208 30.64 1.32 -10.55
N ALA A 209 29.45 1.63 -11.06
CA ALA A 209 28.65 2.76 -10.57
C ALA A 209 28.31 2.64 -9.08
N LEU A 210 27.94 1.44 -8.62
CA LEU A 210 27.65 1.18 -7.21
C LEU A 210 28.90 1.39 -6.34
N ARG A 211 30.07 0.94 -6.81
CA ARG A 211 31.34 1.15 -6.09
C ARG A 211 31.65 2.64 -5.94
N MET A 212 31.47 3.42 -7.01
CA MET A 212 31.66 4.86 -6.97
C MET A 212 30.71 5.52 -5.97
N LEU A 213 29.43 5.13 -5.99
CA LEU A 213 28.44 5.61 -5.02
C LEU A 213 28.85 5.26 -3.58
N SER A 214 29.34 4.05 -3.30
CA SER A 214 29.76 3.66 -1.95
C SER A 214 30.90 4.52 -1.40
N VAL A 215 31.85 4.95 -2.24
CA VAL A 215 32.97 5.80 -1.82
C VAL A 215 32.48 7.13 -1.26
N ASP A 216 31.42 7.70 -1.85
CA ASP A 216 30.84 8.97 -1.42
C ASP A 216 30.09 8.87 -0.08
N TYR A 217 29.69 7.67 0.33
CA TYR A 217 28.93 7.40 1.55
C TYR A 217 29.75 6.78 2.69
N THR A 218 31.03 6.49 2.45
CA THR A 218 31.97 5.96 3.46
C THR A 218 32.90 7.05 4.02
N LYS A 219 32.74 8.30 3.58
CA LYS A 219 33.41 9.49 4.14
C LYS A 219 32.51 10.18 5.16
#